data_AF-A0A257GP81-F1
#
_entry.id   AF-A0A257GP81-F1
#
_cell.length_a   1.000
_cell.length_b   1.000
_cell.length_c   1.000
_cell.angle_alpha   90.00
_cell.angle_beta   90.00
_cell.angle_gamma   90.00
#
_symmetry.space_group_name_H-M   'P 1'
#
loop_
_entity.id
_entity.type
_entity.pdbx_description
1 polymer ?
#
loop_
_entity_poly.entity_id
_entity_poly.type
_entity_poly.pdbx_seq_one_letter_code
_entity_poly.pdbx_strand_id
1 'polypeptide(L)'
;MGSSGSFLIGLALMLGGVADAACAPDTVELRGPAGVQRFSVQIADSEAERSKGLMFVEKMPASAGMLFVYDQPKHAYFWMKNTLLPLDMVFADATGLVTAVHSNAVPMDETPIDGGPDVAVVLEINAGLAKRMGIAPGAVMRSGAIDQSVAAWGCDDE
;
A
#
# COMPACT_ATOMS: atom_id res chain seq x y z
N MET A 1 60.40 -35.39 26.52
CA MET A 1 60.34 -34.53 25.31
C MET A 1 58.99 -34.77 24.66
N GLY A 2 57.97 -33.95 24.88
CA GLY A 2 57.84 -32.56 24.39
C GLY A 2 57.31 -32.63 22.94
N SER A 3 56.16 -32.10 22.53
CA SER A 3 55.35 -31.00 23.05
C SER A 3 53.90 -31.18 22.61
N SER A 4 52.98 -30.82 23.50
CA SER A 4 51.59 -30.48 23.19
C SER A 4 51.54 -29.23 22.29
N GLY A 5 50.50 -29.14 21.45
CA GLY A 5 50.19 -27.95 20.65
C GLY A 5 48.68 -27.85 20.46
N SER A 6 48.01 -27.22 21.42
CA SER A 6 46.59 -26.90 21.40
C SER A 6 46.28 -25.90 20.27
N PHE A 7 45.25 -26.16 19.47
CA PHE A 7 44.66 -25.16 18.58
C PHE A 7 43.26 -24.79 19.09
N LEU A 8 43.09 -23.50 19.35
CA LEU A 8 41.89 -22.87 19.90
C LEU A 8 40.77 -22.87 18.86
N ILE A 9 39.60 -23.40 19.23
CA ILE A 9 38.35 -23.23 18.47
C ILE A 9 37.83 -21.83 18.77
N GLY A 10 37.95 -20.92 17.81
CA GLY A 10 37.33 -19.59 17.87
C GLY A 10 35.82 -19.71 17.63
N LEU A 11 35.02 -19.49 18.67
CA LEU A 11 33.57 -19.33 18.56
C LEU A 11 33.27 -17.94 18.00
N ALA A 12 32.95 -17.85 16.71
CA ALA A 12 32.43 -16.64 16.10
C ALA A 12 30.97 -16.44 16.57
N LEU A 13 30.75 -15.49 17.48
CA LEU A 13 29.43 -14.95 17.76
C LEU A 13 28.96 -14.14 16.54
N MET A 14 28.08 -14.73 15.74
CA MET A 14 27.31 -14.01 14.74
C MET A 14 26.34 -13.09 15.47
N LEU A 15 26.63 -11.79 15.49
CA LEU A 15 25.67 -10.75 15.83
C LEU A 15 24.56 -10.80 14.77
N GLY A 16 23.46 -11.50 15.08
CA GLY A 16 22.25 -11.42 14.27
C GLY A 16 21.75 -9.99 14.29
N GLY A 17 21.89 -9.28 13.18
CA GLY A 17 21.24 -7.99 12.99
C GLY A 17 19.75 -8.17 13.18
N VAL A 18 19.16 -7.41 14.10
CA VAL A 18 17.71 -7.26 14.17
C VAL A 18 17.33 -6.60 12.86
N ALA A 19 16.64 -7.33 11.97
CA ALA A 19 16.03 -6.70 10.83
C ALA A 19 14.95 -5.78 11.39
N ASP A 20 15.16 -4.46 11.34
CA ASP A 20 14.09 -3.48 11.49
C ASP A 20 12.94 -3.96 10.59
N ALA A 21 11.78 -4.21 11.19
CA ALA A 21 10.59 -4.64 10.47
C ALA A 21 9.97 -3.45 9.72
N ALA A 22 10.80 -2.75 8.95
CA ALA A 22 10.35 -1.65 8.11
C ALA A 22 9.41 -2.17 7.03
N CYS A 23 8.38 -1.39 6.69
CA CYS A 23 7.50 -1.73 5.58
C CYS A 23 8.32 -1.89 4.30
N ALA A 24 7.98 -2.90 3.49
CA ALA A 24 8.50 -2.97 2.14
C ALA A 24 7.98 -1.76 1.33
N PRO A 25 8.84 -1.08 0.55
CA PRO A 25 8.51 0.20 -0.08
C PRO A 25 7.38 0.12 -1.11
N ASP A 26 7.20 -1.04 -1.73
CA ASP A 26 6.22 -1.34 -2.78
C ASP A 26 5.10 -2.25 -2.26
N THR A 27 4.85 -2.23 -0.96
CA THR A 27 3.79 -3.02 -0.31
C THR A 27 2.76 -2.10 0.33
N VAL A 28 1.49 -2.48 0.15
CA VAL A 28 0.37 -1.98 0.94
C VAL A 28 -0.30 -3.14 1.65
N GLU A 29 -0.56 -2.96 2.93
CA GLU A 29 -1.38 -3.87 3.72
C GLU A 29 -2.63 -3.17 4.21
N LEU A 30 -3.75 -3.88 4.24
CA LEU A 30 -5.04 -3.39 4.72
C LEU A 30 -5.56 -4.33 5.80
N ARG A 31 -5.73 -3.80 7.01
CA ARG A 31 -6.32 -4.49 8.15
C ARG A 31 -7.80 -4.14 8.25
N GLY A 32 -8.66 -5.13 8.11
CA GLY A 32 -10.11 -4.99 8.27
C GLY A 32 -10.73 -6.17 9.00
N PRO A 33 -12.07 -6.25 9.09
CA PRO A 33 -12.76 -7.33 9.80
C PRO A 33 -12.48 -8.73 9.25
N ALA A 34 -12.12 -8.84 7.97
CA ALA A 34 -11.77 -10.10 7.32
C ALA A 34 -10.28 -10.48 7.46
N GLY A 35 -9.50 -9.72 8.23
CA GLY A 35 -8.06 -9.92 8.44
C GLY A 35 -7.19 -8.93 7.68
N VAL A 36 -5.92 -9.30 7.50
CA VAL A 36 -4.93 -8.49 6.78
C VAL A 36 -4.82 -8.96 5.33
N GLN A 37 -4.89 -8.00 4.41
CA GLN A 37 -4.78 -8.20 2.97
C GLN A 37 -3.53 -7.47 2.48
N ARG A 38 -2.79 -8.08 1.55
CA ARG A 38 -1.51 -7.55 1.08
C ARG A 38 -1.51 -7.38 -0.44
N PHE A 39 -1.00 -6.24 -0.88
CA PHE A 39 -0.86 -5.87 -2.28
C PHE A 39 0.57 -5.43 -2.57
N SER A 40 1.11 -5.87 -3.71
CA SER A 40 2.29 -5.25 -4.32
C SER A 40 1.82 -4.07 -5.16
N VAL A 41 2.45 -2.91 -5.01
CA VAL A 41 1.97 -1.66 -5.63
C VAL A 41 3.04 -0.98 -6.46
N GLN A 42 2.62 -0.35 -7.55
CA GLN A 42 3.37 0.75 -8.14
C GLN A 42 3.04 2.04 -7.37
N ILE A 43 4.04 2.86 -7.06
CA ILE A 43 3.82 4.15 -6.39
C ILE A 43 3.66 5.25 -7.43
N ALA A 44 2.67 6.11 -7.23
CA ALA A 44 2.44 7.32 -8.00
C ALA A 44 2.50 8.52 -7.06
N ASP A 45 3.69 9.11 -6.90
CA ASP A 45 3.98 10.22 -5.97
C ASP A 45 4.29 11.54 -6.68
N SER A 46 4.49 11.52 -8.01
CA SER A 46 4.52 12.73 -8.83
C SER A 46 3.16 13.06 -9.45
N GLU A 47 2.95 14.33 -9.81
CA GLU A 47 1.72 14.74 -10.52
C GLU A 47 1.55 13.98 -11.84
N ALA A 48 2.64 13.77 -12.57
CA ALA A 48 2.63 13.04 -13.82
C ALA A 48 2.19 11.58 -13.63
N GLU A 49 2.75 10.87 -12.65
CA GLU A 49 2.36 9.48 -12.36
C GLU A 49 0.91 9.39 -11.89
N ARG A 50 0.48 10.28 -10.98
CA ARG A 50 -0.91 10.31 -10.52
C ARG A 50 -1.89 10.62 -11.66
N SER A 51 -1.54 11.53 -12.57
CA SER A 51 -2.39 11.85 -13.72
C SER A 51 -2.49 10.70 -14.72
N LYS A 52 -1.45 9.87 -14.83
CA LYS A 52 -1.40 8.70 -15.69
C LYS A 52 -2.13 7.50 -15.07
N GLY A 53 -1.94 7.26 -13.77
CA GLY A 53 -2.53 6.12 -13.07
C GLY A 53 -2.31 4.79 -13.81
N LEU A 54 -3.36 3.97 -13.84
CA LEU A 54 -3.42 2.70 -14.57
C LEU A 54 -3.93 2.83 -16.02
N MET A 55 -3.82 4.02 -16.64
CA MET A 55 -4.18 4.19 -18.05
C MET A 55 -3.47 3.18 -18.96
N PHE A 56 -4.23 2.59 -19.89
CA PHE A 56 -3.79 1.63 -20.89
C PHE A 56 -3.22 0.30 -20.33
N VAL A 57 -3.31 0.05 -19.02
CA VAL A 57 -2.98 -1.26 -18.45
C VAL A 57 -4.09 -2.25 -18.82
N GLU A 58 -3.75 -3.31 -19.56
CA GLU A 58 -4.75 -4.30 -20.03
C GLU A 58 -5.05 -5.39 -18.99
N LYS A 59 -4.08 -5.71 -18.12
CA LYS A 59 -4.16 -6.80 -17.14
C LYS A 59 -3.33 -6.46 -15.91
N MET A 60 -3.84 -6.81 -14.73
CA MET A 60 -3.14 -6.65 -13.46
C MET A 60 -3.39 -7.88 -12.56
N PRO A 61 -2.37 -8.44 -11.89
CA PRO A 61 -2.55 -9.53 -10.92
C PRO A 61 -3.53 -9.17 -9.80
N ALA A 62 -4.20 -10.16 -9.22
CA ALA A 62 -5.21 -9.93 -8.18
C ALA A 62 -4.65 -9.30 -6.89
N SER A 63 -3.39 -9.56 -6.56
CA SER A 63 -2.69 -8.98 -5.39
C SER A 63 -1.76 -7.84 -5.80
N ALA A 64 -2.08 -7.14 -6.89
CA ALA A 64 -1.34 -5.97 -7.35
C ALA A 64 -2.26 -4.74 -7.42
N GLY A 65 -1.66 -3.56 -7.33
CA GLY A 65 -2.36 -2.29 -7.41
C GLY A 65 -1.46 -1.12 -7.74
N MET A 66 -2.00 0.07 -7.60
CA MET A 66 -1.26 1.33 -7.62
C MET A 66 -1.61 2.15 -6.39
N LEU A 67 -0.60 2.67 -5.70
CA LEU A 67 -0.76 3.56 -4.57
C LEU A 67 -0.45 4.99 -5.01
N PHE A 68 -1.45 5.85 -4.97
CA PHE A 68 -1.32 7.28 -5.20
C PHE A 68 -1.02 7.93 -3.86
N VAL A 69 0.04 8.74 -3.82
CA VAL A 69 0.49 9.42 -2.61
C VAL A 69 0.45 10.92 -2.86
N TYR A 70 -0.11 11.69 -1.93
CA TYR A 70 -0.13 13.14 -1.99
C TYR A 70 0.86 13.74 -0.99
N ASP A 71 1.58 14.78 -1.40
CA ASP A 71 2.51 15.50 -0.53
C ASP A 71 1.81 16.12 0.69
N GLN A 72 0.53 16.49 0.53
CA GLN A 72 -0.35 17.03 1.56
C GLN A 72 -1.77 16.48 1.35
N PRO A 73 -2.52 16.23 2.45
CA PRO A 73 -3.92 15.83 2.35
C PRO A 73 -4.74 16.82 1.52
N LYS A 74 -5.66 16.30 0.71
CA LYS A 74 -6.51 17.12 -0.16
C LYS A 74 -7.87 16.47 -0.40
N HIS A 75 -8.79 17.25 -0.95
CA HIS A 75 -9.99 16.69 -1.57
C HIS A 75 -9.59 15.97 -2.86
N ALA A 76 -9.79 14.65 -2.91
CA ALA A 76 -9.42 13.82 -4.04
C ALA A 76 -10.59 13.57 -5.00
N TYR A 77 -10.33 13.75 -6.30
CA TYR A 77 -11.23 13.35 -7.38
C TYR A 77 -10.46 12.43 -8.33
N PHE A 78 -11.11 11.34 -8.73
CA PHE A 78 -10.58 10.38 -9.69
C PHE A 78 -11.52 10.25 -10.88
N TRP A 79 -11.05 9.59 -11.93
CA TRP A 79 -11.80 9.22 -13.11
C TRP A 79 -11.19 7.97 -13.75
N MET A 80 -11.82 7.42 -14.77
CA MET A 80 -11.38 6.22 -15.47
C MET A 80 -10.96 6.50 -16.91
N LYS A 81 -10.61 7.76 -17.22
CA LYS A 81 -10.13 8.17 -18.55
C LYS A 81 -8.99 7.28 -18.99
N ASN A 82 -9.13 6.62 -20.15
CA ASN A 82 -8.14 5.68 -20.72
C ASN A 82 -7.78 4.47 -19.83
N THR A 83 -8.51 4.22 -18.75
CA THR A 83 -8.31 3.05 -17.88
C THR A 83 -9.16 1.89 -18.40
N LEU A 84 -8.50 0.78 -18.77
CA LEU A 84 -9.15 -0.38 -19.40
C LEU A 84 -9.68 -1.40 -18.37
N LEU A 85 -9.06 -1.44 -17.18
CA LEU A 85 -9.46 -2.31 -16.08
C LEU A 85 -10.62 -1.68 -15.31
N PRO A 86 -11.64 -2.46 -14.90
CA PRO A 86 -12.54 -2.01 -13.85
C PRO A 86 -11.78 -2.04 -12.51
N LEU A 87 -11.91 -0.99 -11.71
CA LEU A 87 -11.12 -0.83 -10.48
C LEU A 87 -12.01 -0.58 -9.25
N ASP A 88 -11.51 -0.98 -8.08
CA ASP A 88 -11.94 -0.41 -6.80
C ASP A 88 -10.90 0.63 -6.37
N MET A 89 -11.36 1.74 -5.79
CA MET A 89 -10.53 2.82 -5.22
C MET A 89 -10.74 2.88 -3.71
N VAL A 90 -9.65 2.76 -2.95
CA VAL A 90 -9.65 2.78 -1.49
C VAL A 90 -8.95 4.06 -1.03
N PHE A 91 -9.71 5.02 -0.51
CA PHE A 91 -9.23 6.33 -0.09
C PHE A 91 -8.92 6.32 1.40
N ALA A 92 -7.75 6.84 1.78
CA ALA A 92 -7.35 6.92 3.18
C ALA A 92 -6.72 8.28 3.54
N ASP A 93 -6.86 8.64 4.81
CA ASP A 93 -6.26 9.86 5.37
C ASP A 93 -4.76 9.70 5.66
N ALA A 94 -4.14 10.74 6.22
CA ALA A 94 -2.71 10.77 6.54
C ALA A 94 -2.27 9.73 7.59
N THR A 95 -3.20 9.16 8.36
CA THR A 95 -2.92 8.10 9.33
C THR A 95 -3.05 6.70 8.72
N GLY A 96 -3.53 6.61 7.48
CA GLY A 96 -3.86 5.35 6.82
C GLY A 96 -5.28 4.85 7.10
N LEU A 97 -6.12 5.61 7.82
CA LEU A 97 -7.51 5.23 8.03
C LEU A 97 -8.28 5.33 6.72
N VAL A 98 -8.88 4.22 6.28
CA VAL A 98 -9.73 4.20 5.09
C VAL A 98 -11.01 4.98 5.38
N THR A 99 -11.23 6.07 4.65
CA THR A 99 -12.38 6.96 4.81
C THR A 99 -13.49 6.65 3.81
N ALA A 100 -13.12 6.17 2.62
CA ALA A 100 -14.06 5.85 1.55
C ALA A 100 -13.56 4.67 0.70
N VAL A 101 -14.51 3.93 0.12
CA VAL A 101 -14.24 2.93 -0.92
C VAL A 101 -15.23 3.14 -2.05
N HIS A 102 -14.73 3.39 -3.26
CA HIS A 102 -15.53 3.37 -4.48
C HIS A 102 -15.31 2.04 -5.19
N SER A 103 -16.36 1.25 -5.39
CA SER A 103 -16.24 -0.08 -5.99
C SER A 103 -16.73 -0.11 -7.43
N ASN A 104 -16.06 -0.92 -8.27
CA ASN A 104 -16.41 -1.15 -9.66
C ASN A 104 -16.48 0.13 -10.51
N ALA A 105 -15.48 1.00 -10.38
CA ALA A 105 -15.28 2.12 -11.28
C ALA A 105 -15.27 1.63 -12.74
N VAL A 106 -15.99 2.35 -13.61
CA VAL A 106 -16.30 1.90 -14.97
C VAL A 106 -15.17 2.30 -15.93
N PRO A 107 -14.58 1.36 -16.68
CA PRO A 107 -13.55 1.69 -17.67
C PRO A 107 -13.97 2.81 -18.63
N MET A 108 -13.05 3.71 -18.94
CA MET A 108 -13.23 4.85 -19.85
C MET A 108 -14.24 5.92 -19.38
N ASP A 109 -14.83 5.80 -18.20
CA ASP A 109 -15.77 6.80 -17.66
C ASP A 109 -15.02 8.04 -17.12
N GLU A 110 -15.31 9.21 -17.67
CA GLU A 110 -14.71 10.48 -17.23
C GLU A 110 -15.56 11.18 -16.14
N THR A 111 -16.66 10.58 -15.69
CA THR A 111 -17.45 11.10 -14.58
C THR A 111 -16.59 11.17 -13.32
N PRO A 112 -16.48 12.35 -12.66
CA PRO A 112 -15.67 12.47 -11.45
C PRO A 112 -16.16 11.55 -10.34
N ILE A 113 -15.24 10.76 -9.80
CA ILE A 113 -15.41 9.96 -8.59
C ILE A 113 -14.89 10.79 -7.43
N ASP A 114 -15.80 11.22 -6.55
CA ASP A 114 -15.47 11.96 -5.34
C ASP A 114 -14.95 11.00 -4.25
N GLY A 115 -13.69 11.16 -3.87
CA GLY A 115 -13.04 10.41 -2.79
C GLY A 115 -13.17 11.05 -1.42
N GLY A 116 -13.68 12.29 -1.34
CA GLY A 116 -13.83 13.06 -0.11
C GLY A 116 -12.63 13.95 0.25
N PRO A 117 -12.75 14.70 1.37
CA PRO A 117 -11.70 15.57 1.89
C PRO A 117 -10.59 14.77 2.61
N ASP A 118 -9.49 15.46 2.91
CA ASP A 118 -8.38 14.97 3.76
C ASP A 118 -7.74 13.65 3.32
N VAL A 119 -7.84 13.31 2.04
CA VAL A 119 -7.22 12.13 1.45
C VAL A 119 -5.73 12.38 1.28
N ALA A 120 -4.91 11.49 1.85
CA ALA A 120 -3.45 11.52 1.71
C ALA A 120 -2.94 10.40 0.79
N VAL A 121 -3.62 9.26 0.78
CA VAL A 121 -3.26 8.11 -0.07
C VAL A 121 -4.50 7.44 -0.66
N VAL A 122 -4.36 6.89 -1.87
CA VAL A 122 -5.41 6.13 -2.54
C VAL A 122 -4.82 4.85 -3.13
N LEU A 123 -5.44 3.70 -2.83
CA LEU A 123 -5.07 2.43 -3.44
C LEU A 123 -6.09 2.05 -4.51
N GLU A 124 -5.62 1.89 -5.76
CA GLU A 124 -6.38 1.27 -6.84
C GLU A 124 -6.06 -0.24 -6.94
N ILE A 125 -7.10 -1.07 -6.96
CA ILE A 125 -7.01 -2.52 -7.15
C ILE A 125 -8.07 -3.00 -8.15
N ASN A 126 -7.94 -4.25 -8.64
CA ASN A 126 -8.97 -4.83 -9.52
C ASN A 126 -10.36 -4.81 -8.89
N ALA A 127 -11.39 -4.49 -9.68
CA ALA A 127 -12.76 -4.35 -9.21
C ALA A 127 -13.31 -5.57 -8.44
N GLY A 128 -14.13 -5.27 -7.45
CA GLY A 128 -14.79 -6.21 -6.56
C GLY A 128 -13.86 -6.86 -5.53
N LEU A 129 -12.56 -6.59 -5.54
CA LEU A 129 -11.64 -7.11 -4.51
C LEU A 129 -11.93 -6.51 -3.14
N ALA A 130 -12.23 -5.22 -3.06
CA ALA A 130 -12.47 -4.57 -1.77
C ALA A 130 -13.60 -5.28 -1.02
N LYS A 131 -14.72 -5.54 -1.70
CA LYS A 131 -15.84 -6.30 -1.14
C LYS A 131 -15.47 -7.74 -0.79
N ARG A 132 -14.77 -8.47 -1.68
CA ARG A 132 -14.37 -9.87 -1.43
C ARG A 132 -13.45 -10.01 -0.21
N MET A 133 -12.64 -9.00 0.04
CA MET A 133 -11.63 -8.98 1.09
C MET A 133 -12.07 -8.20 2.34
N GLY A 134 -13.31 -7.72 2.39
CA GLY A 134 -13.84 -6.99 3.55
C GLY A 134 -13.18 -5.62 3.80
N ILE A 135 -12.63 -5.00 2.76
CA ILE A 135 -12.06 -3.65 2.81
C ILE A 135 -13.22 -2.66 2.68
N ALA A 136 -13.37 -1.81 3.69
CA ALA A 136 -14.43 -0.82 3.82
C ALA A 136 -13.93 0.37 4.66
N PRO A 137 -14.66 1.50 4.72
CA PRO A 137 -14.35 2.57 5.65
C PRO A 137 -14.16 2.05 7.09
N GLY A 138 -13.12 2.54 7.77
CA GLY A 138 -12.68 2.04 9.07
C GLY A 138 -11.59 0.96 9.02
N ALA A 139 -11.29 0.38 7.85
CA ALA A 139 -10.06 -0.40 7.68
C ALA A 139 -8.83 0.50 7.82
N VAL A 140 -7.68 -0.08 8.17
CA VAL A 140 -6.43 0.67 8.35
C VAL A 140 -5.39 0.18 7.34
N MET A 141 -4.87 1.13 6.58
CA MET A 141 -3.82 0.94 5.58
C MET A 141 -2.45 1.14 6.22
N ARG A 142 -1.53 0.23 5.92
CA ARG A 142 -0.11 0.32 6.25
C ARG A 142 0.73 0.32 4.99
N SER A 143 1.65 1.26 4.89
CA SER A 143 2.63 1.37 3.82
C SER A 143 3.79 2.25 4.28
N GLY A 144 4.97 2.04 3.70
CA GLY A 144 6.12 2.94 3.92
C GLY A 144 5.89 4.36 3.37
N ALA A 145 4.86 4.56 2.54
CA ALA A 145 4.46 5.88 2.03
C ALA A 145 3.65 6.73 3.03
N ILE A 146 3.19 6.15 4.14
CA ILE A 146 2.47 6.85 5.20
C ILE A 146 3.49 7.39 6.20
N ASP A 147 3.28 8.60 6.74
CA ASP A 147 4.13 9.14 7.81
C ASP A 147 3.99 8.28 9.07
N GLN A 148 5.07 7.58 9.40
CA GLN A 148 5.10 6.64 10.52
C GLN A 148 4.95 7.31 11.89
N SER A 149 5.14 8.64 11.99
CA SER A 149 4.91 9.38 13.24
C SER A 149 3.43 9.56 13.58
N VAL A 150 2.53 9.38 12.60
CA VAL A 150 1.07 9.54 12.76
C VAL A 150 0.26 8.32 12.28
N ALA A 151 0.93 7.29 11.74
CA ALA A 151 0.27 6.09 11.24
C ALA A 151 -0.58 5.41 12.33
N ALA A 152 -1.83 5.10 12.01
CA ALA A 152 -2.71 4.33 12.89
C ALA A 152 -2.30 2.84 12.97
N TRP A 153 -1.52 2.38 11.99
CA TRP A 153 -0.86 1.09 11.97
C TRP A 153 0.51 1.23 11.30
N GLY A 154 1.55 1.29 12.12
CA GLY A 154 2.93 1.53 11.71
C GLY A 154 3.64 0.27 11.21
N CYS A 155 4.79 0.47 10.58
CA CYS A 155 5.63 -0.62 10.09
C CYS A 155 6.14 -1.54 11.20
N ASP A 156 6.46 -0.98 12.37
CA ASP A 156 7.00 -1.72 13.50
C ASP A 156 5.93 -2.43 14.35
N ASP A 157 4.64 -2.24 14.00
CA ASP A 157 3.53 -2.88 14.69
C ASP A 157 3.34 -4.33 14.20
N GLU A 158 3.15 -5.26 15.13
CA GLU A 158 2.80 -6.66 14.84
C GLU A 158 1.36 -6.84 14.29
#